data_AF-A0A2A5GVF2-F1
#
_entry.id   AF-A0A2A5GVF2-F1
#
_cell.length_a   1.000
_cell.length_b   1.000
_cell.length_c   1.000
_cell.angle_alpha   90.00
_cell.angle_beta   90.00
_cell.angle_gamma   90.00
#
_symmetry.space_group_name_H-M   'P 1'
#
loop_
_entity.id
_entity.type
_entity.pdbx_description
1 polymer ?
#
loop_
_entity_poly.entity_id
_entity_poly.type
_entity_poly.pdbx_seq_one_letter_code
_entity_poly.pdbx_strand_id
1 'polypeptide(L)'
;MFEFLNFWVDAIWIPVAYISVHKKHRWWALGFVIASMILIRLQSEIMVYIGYGNGIMGFMTSDVHTRGIIVSSSYYILFIFMAHFSPKTEGVVFMAACLSLFFAIFVTAAFVMLL
;
A
#
# COMPACT_ATOMS: atom_id res chain seq x y z
N MET A 1 -6.90 -4.15 -21.51
CA MET A 1 -7.69 -5.09 -20.69
C MET A 1 -6.89 -5.63 -19.50
N PHE A 2 -5.60 -6.01 -19.66
CA PHE A 2 -4.71 -6.38 -18.55
C PHE A 2 -4.37 -5.22 -17.59
N GLU A 3 -4.30 -3.97 -18.07
CA GLU A 3 -4.06 -2.80 -17.21
C GLU A 3 -5.18 -2.59 -16.17
N PHE A 4 -6.45 -2.70 -16.58
CA PHE A 4 -7.59 -2.58 -15.67
C PHE A 4 -7.60 -3.65 -14.57
N LEU A 5 -7.06 -4.84 -14.83
CA LEU A 5 -6.92 -5.89 -13.81
C LEU A 5 -5.82 -5.54 -12.80
N ASN A 6 -4.67 -5.04 -13.25
CA ASN A 6 -3.60 -4.56 -12.36
C ASN A 6 -4.06 -3.38 -11.49
N PHE A 7 -4.90 -2.48 -12.02
CA PHE A 7 -5.43 -1.33 -11.28
C PHE A 7 -6.27 -1.69 -10.04
N TRP A 8 -6.86 -2.90 -10.00
CA TRP A 8 -7.79 -3.32 -8.94
C TRP A 8 -7.24 -4.46 -8.08
N VAL A 9 -6.02 -4.93 -8.32
CA VAL A 9 -5.39 -5.95 -7.45
C VAL A 9 -5.38 -5.50 -6.00
N ASP A 10 -5.06 -4.23 -5.75
CA ASP A 10 -5.02 -3.70 -4.40
C ASP A 10 -6.40 -3.64 -3.71
N ALA A 11 -7.50 -3.64 -4.47
CA ALA A 11 -8.85 -3.62 -3.90
C ALA A 11 -9.17 -4.93 -3.15
N ILE A 12 -8.43 -6.02 -3.42
CA ILE A 12 -8.57 -7.27 -2.67
C ILE A 12 -8.17 -7.10 -1.21
N TRP A 13 -7.31 -6.14 -0.89
CA TRP A 13 -6.87 -5.87 0.48
C TRP A 13 -7.92 -5.19 1.34
N ILE A 14 -8.93 -4.55 0.74
CA ILE A 14 -10.03 -3.90 1.46
C ILE A 14 -10.87 -4.93 2.25
N PRO A 15 -11.46 -5.97 1.63
CA PRO A 15 -12.21 -6.98 2.37
C PRO A 15 -11.31 -7.79 3.32
N VAL A 16 -10.07 -8.05 2.91
CA VAL A 16 -9.09 -8.78 3.75
C VAL A 16 -8.78 -8.01 5.02
N ALA A 17 -8.50 -6.70 4.94
CA ALA A 17 -8.26 -5.85 6.09
C ALA A 17 -9.51 -5.71 6.98
N TYR A 18 -10.70 -5.66 6.39
CA TYR A 18 -11.95 -5.56 7.14
C TYR A 18 -12.25 -6.82 7.98
N ILE A 19 -12.01 -8.00 7.41
CA ILE A 19 -12.27 -9.28 8.10
C ILE A 19 -11.18 -9.58 9.13
N SER A 20 -9.92 -9.29 8.81
CA SER A 20 -8.78 -9.63 9.65
C SER A 20 -8.67 -8.79 10.92
N VAL A 21 -9.17 -7.54 10.89
CA VAL A 21 -9.04 -6.59 12.01
C VAL A 21 -10.26 -6.61 12.94
N HIS A 22 -10.00 -6.51 14.25
CA HIS A 22 -11.03 -6.45 15.29
C HIS A 22 -12.00 -5.29 15.10
N LYS A 23 -13.29 -5.51 15.43
CA LYS A 23 -14.42 -4.58 15.21
C LYS A 23 -14.14 -3.13 15.62
N LYS A 24 -13.35 -2.90 16.68
CA LYS A 24 -13.01 -1.57 17.20
C LYS A 24 -12.05 -0.77 16.31
N HIS A 25 -11.23 -1.42 15.47
CA HIS A 25 -10.16 -0.79 14.69
C HIS A 25 -10.33 -0.90 13.18
N ARG A 26 -11.43 -1.49 12.70
CA ARG A 26 -11.69 -1.69 11.26
C ARG A 26 -11.64 -0.41 10.44
N TRP A 27 -12.18 0.68 10.98
CA TRP A 27 -12.18 1.97 10.28
C TRP A 27 -10.78 2.54 10.08
N TRP A 28 -9.89 2.37 11.06
CA TRP A 28 -8.49 2.77 10.93
C TRP A 28 -7.74 1.92 9.91
N ALA A 29 -7.97 0.60 9.93
CA ALA A 29 -7.39 -0.32 8.95
C ALA A 29 -7.87 -0.02 7.52
N LEU A 30 -9.17 0.24 7.34
CA LEU A 30 -9.74 0.64 6.06
C LEU A 30 -9.15 1.98 5.58
N GLY A 31 -9.08 2.98 6.46
CA GLY A 31 -8.49 4.27 6.14
C GLY A 31 -7.03 4.13 5.69
N PHE A 32 -6.25 3.30 6.38
CA PHE A 32 -4.87 2.98 6.02
C PHE A 32 -4.76 2.37 4.62
N VAL A 33 -5.50 1.30 4.33
CA VAL A 33 -5.46 0.63 3.01
C VAL A 33 -5.91 1.56 1.90
N ILE A 34 -7.03 2.28 2.08
CA ILE A 34 -7.54 3.19 1.05
C ILE A 34 -6.55 4.34 0.81
N ALA A 35 -5.99 4.93 1.87
CA ALA A 35 -5.02 6.01 1.73
C ALA A 35 -3.76 5.53 0.99
N SER A 36 -3.24 4.35 1.33
CA SER A 36 -2.04 3.80 0.69
C SER A 36 -2.29 3.40 -0.77
N MET A 37 -3.49 2.90 -1.11
CA MET A 37 -3.90 2.69 -2.50
C MET A 37 -3.87 3.99 -3.33
N ILE A 38 -4.48 5.07 -2.79
CA ILE A 38 -4.50 6.37 -3.47
C ILE A 38 -3.07 6.90 -3.63
N LEU A 39 -2.24 6.76 -2.60
CA LEU A 39 -0.87 7.21 -2.58
C LEU A 39 -0.01 6.52 -3.66
N ILE A 40 -0.03 5.18 -3.73
CA ILE A 40 0.73 4.42 -4.73
C ILE A 40 0.29 4.80 -6.14
N ARG A 41 -1.02 4.97 -6.34
CA ARG A 41 -1.57 5.42 -7.61
C ARG A 41 -1.03 6.78 -8.01
N LEU A 42 -1.08 7.74 -7.10
CA LEU A 42 -0.60 9.10 -7.34
C LEU A 42 0.91 9.11 -7.64
N GLN A 43 1.72 8.33 -6.92
CA GLN A 43 3.14 8.17 -7.23
C GLN A 43 3.37 7.60 -8.63
N SER A 44 2.65 6.53 -9.00
CA SER A 44 2.79 5.92 -10.33
C SER A 44 2.34 6.84 -11.46
N GLU A 45 1.24 7.59 -11.27
CA GLU A 45 0.74 8.54 -12.27
C GLU A 45 1.70 9.71 -12.47
N ILE A 46 2.33 10.21 -11.39
CA ILE A 46 3.39 11.22 -11.49
C ILE A 46 4.54 10.69 -12.34
N MET A 47 5.01 9.46 -12.08
CA MET A 47 6.13 8.83 -12.79
C MET A 47 5.84 8.65 -14.28
N VAL A 48 4.62 8.23 -14.63
CA VAL A 48 4.17 8.13 -16.01
C VAL A 48 4.11 9.52 -16.66
N TYR A 49 3.59 10.53 -15.96
CA TYR A 49 3.45 11.90 -16.48
C TYR A 49 4.80 12.57 -16.77
N ILE A 50 5.83 12.31 -15.96
CA ILE A 50 7.19 12.82 -16.19
C ILE A 50 7.96 12.02 -17.26
N GLY A 51 7.33 10.99 -17.87
CA GLY A 51 7.93 10.17 -18.93
C GLY A 51 8.75 8.97 -18.44
N TYR A 52 8.73 8.66 -17.13
CA TYR A 52 9.49 7.59 -16.49
C TYR A 52 8.58 6.46 -15.98
N GLY A 53 7.68 5.95 -16.84
CA GLY A 53 6.72 4.89 -16.49
C GLY A 53 7.35 3.53 -16.13
N ASN A 54 8.64 3.32 -16.43
CA ASN A 54 9.40 2.11 -16.10
C ASN A 54 10.52 2.33 -15.06
N GLY A 55 10.63 3.54 -14.51
CA GLY A 55 11.69 3.94 -13.57
C GLY A 55 12.66 4.95 -14.18
N ILE A 56 13.38 5.68 -13.32
CA ILE A 56 14.31 6.74 -13.75
C ILE A 56 15.68 6.16 -14.10
N MET A 57 16.17 5.22 -13.29
CA MET A 57 17.51 4.64 -13.48
C MET A 57 17.54 3.50 -14.51
N GLY A 58 16.40 2.90 -14.82
CA GLY A 58 16.29 1.83 -15.82
C GLY A 58 16.92 0.51 -15.39
N PHE A 59 17.09 0.28 -14.08
CA PHE A 59 17.62 -1.00 -13.56
C PHE A 59 16.60 -2.14 -13.68
N MET A 60 15.32 -1.79 -13.71
CA MET A 60 14.22 -2.75 -13.82
C MET A 60 13.33 -2.35 -15.00
N THR A 61 12.79 -3.34 -15.70
CA THR A 61 11.95 -3.14 -16.90
C THR A 61 10.45 -3.22 -16.62
N SER A 62 10.06 -3.53 -15.39
CA SER A 62 8.66 -3.70 -14.99
C SER A 62 7.98 -2.34 -14.82
N ASP A 63 6.68 -2.28 -15.06
CA ASP A 63 5.91 -1.04 -14.86
C ASP A 63 5.96 -0.56 -13.39
N VAL A 64 6.11 0.75 -13.20
CA VAL A 64 6.27 1.41 -11.90
C VAL A 64 5.06 1.19 -10.99
N HIS A 65 3.85 1.11 -11.55
CA HIS A 65 2.63 0.82 -10.79
C HIS A 65 2.65 -0.61 -10.23
N THR A 66 3.06 -1.58 -11.05
CA THR A 66 3.14 -2.99 -10.63
C THR A 66 4.10 -3.17 -9.46
N ARG A 67 5.23 -2.47 -9.48
CA ARG A 67 6.19 -2.51 -8.36
C ARG A 67 5.64 -1.84 -7.11
N GLY A 68 4.91 -0.73 -7.27
CA GLY A 68 4.20 -0.08 -6.17
C GLY A 68 3.20 -1.02 -5.47
N ILE A 69 2.44 -1.80 -6.23
CA ILE A 69 1.50 -2.81 -5.72
C ILE A 69 2.23 -3.92 -4.95
N ILE A 70 3.38 -4.37 -5.43
CA ILE A 70 4.18 -5.40 -4.74
C ILE A 70 4.65 -4.87 -3.37
N VAL A 71 5.14 -3.63 -3.35
CA VAL A 71 5.57 -2.98 -2.11
C VAL A 71 4.40 -2.84 -1.14
N SER A 72 3.28 -2.22 -1.56
CA SER A 72 2.11 -2.04 -0.68
C SER A 72 1.59 -3.37 -0.14
N SER A 73 1.48 -4.39 -0.99
CA SER A 73 1.02 -5.74 -0.61
C SER A 73 1.90 -6.37 0.47
N SER A 74 3.22 -6.25 0.38
CA SER A 74 4.14 -6.76 1.41
C SER A 74 3.90 -6.11 2.78
N TYR A 75 3.62 -4.81 2.80
CA TYR A 75 3.31 -4.07 4.02
C TYR A 75 1.91 -4.36 4.55
N TYR A 76 0.92 -4.62 3.67
CA TYR A 76 -0.41 -5.04 4.10
C TYR A 76 -0.38 -6.39 4.81
N ILE A 77 0.41 -7.35 4.32
CA ILE A 77 0.61 -8.63 5.00
C ILE A 77 1.18 -8.41 6.39
N LEU A 78 2.23 -7.59 6.51
CA LEU A 78 2.85 -7.26 7.79
C LEU A 78 1.86 -6.57 8.73
N PHE A 79 1.08 -5.62 8.22
CA PHE A 79 0.02 -4.94 8.96
C PHE A 79 -1.03 -5.91 9.51
N ILE A 80 -1.54 -6.81 8.67
CA ILE A 80 -2.54 -7.80 9.06
C ILE A 80 -1.98 -8.75 10.12
N PHE A 81 -0.74 -9.19 9.96
CA PHE A 81 -0.06 -10.03 10.94
C PHE A 81 0.00 -9.33 12.30
N MET A 82 0.48 -8.08 12.34
CA MET A 82 0.53 -7.29 13.58
C MET A 82 -0.86 -7.04 14.18
N ALA A 83 -1.85 -6.71 13.34
CA ALA A 83 -3.21 -6.42 13.77
C ALA A 83 -3.92 -7.66 14.35
N HIS A 84 -3.60 -8.86 13.87
CA HIS A 84 -4.15 -10.11 14.38
C HIS A 84 -3.60 -10.46 15.77
N PHE A 85 -2.30 -10.24 16.01
CA PHE A 85 -1.66 -10.55 17.30
C PHE A 85 -1.94 -9.53 18.41
N SER A 86 -2.49 -8.36 18.09
CA SER A 86 -2.67 -7.25 19.04
C SER A 86 -4.15 -6.87 19.28
N PRO A 87 -4.97 -7.77 19.85
CA PRO A 87 -6.42 -7.57 20.01
C PRO A 87 -6.82 -6.52 21.06
N LYS A 88 -5.92 -6.14 21.98
CA LYS A 88 -6.20 -5.25 23.12
C LYS A 88 -5.51 -3.88 23.01
N THR A 89 -5.02 -3.51 21.84
CA THR A 89 -4.31 -2.25 21.65
C THR A 89 -5.25 -1.05 21.76
N GLU A 90 -4.79 0.01 22.42
CA GLU A 90 -5.50 1.29 22.42
C GLU A 90 -5.59 1.88 21.01
N GLY A 91 -6.69 2.56 20.71
CA GLY A 91 -6.96 3.09 19.36
C GLY A 91 -5.87 4.01 18.83
N VAL A 92 -5.26 4.81 19.71
CA VAL A 92 -4.17 5.74 19.37
C VAL A 92 -2.91 5.00 18.94
N VAL A 93 -2.56 3.90 19.62
CA VAL A 93 -1.38 3.10 19.29
C VAL A 93 -1.58 2.37 17.95
N PHE A 94 -2.79 1.88 17.70
CA PHE A 94 -3.16 1.28 16.41
C PHE A 94 -3.08 2.29 15.26
N MET A 95 -3.58 3.51 15.49
CA MET A 95 -3.49 4.61 14.52
C MET A 95 -2.04 5.00 14.22
N ALA A 96 -1.19 5.10 15.26
CA ALA A 96 0.22 5.40 15.09
C ALA A 96 0.92 4.33 14.22
N ALA A 97 0.64 3.05 14.46
CA ALA A 97 1.17 1.95 13.64
C ALA A 97 0.72 2.04 12.17
N CYS A 98 -0.57 2.34 11.92
CA CYS A 98 -1.07 2.58 10.57
C CYS A 98 -0.32 3.71 9.86
N LEU A 99 -0.10 4.82 10.57
CA LEU A 99 0.60 5.99 10.03
C LEU A 99 2.08 5.66 9.73
N SER A 100 2.76 4.95 10.63
CA SER A 100 4.15 4.54 10.42
C SER A 100 4.30 3.63 9.20
N LEU A 101 3.40 2.65 9.04
CA LEU A 101 3.42 1.76 7.87
C LEU A 101 3.04 2.50 6.59
N PHE A 102 2.16 3.49 6.66
CA PHE A 102 1.81 4.33 5.52
C PHE A 102 3.04 5.10 4.99
N PHE A 103 3.80 5.73 5.89
CA PHE A 103 5.04 6.40 5.50
C PHE A 103 6.12 5.43 5.03
N ALA A 104 6.19 4.23 5.62
CA ALA A 104 7.11 3.19 5.16
C ALA A 104 6.80 2.77 3.72
N ILE A 105 5.52 2.53 3.38
CA ILE A 105 5.07 2.27 2.01
C ILE A 105 5.45 3.43 1.10
N PHE A 106 5.17 4.68 1.50
CA PHE A 106 5.49 5.85 0.69
C PHE A 106 6.97 5.92 0.30
N VAL A 107 7.86 5.80 1.28
CA VAL A 107 9.31 5.93 1.08
C VAL A 107 9.84 4.75 0.26
N THR A 108 9.48 3.52 0.64
CA THR A 108 9.98 2.34 -0.07
C THR A 108 9.45 2.25 -1.50
N ALA A 109 8.18 2.58 -1.73
CA ALA A 109 7.64 2.68 -3.08
C ALA A 109 8.36 3.74 -3.89
N ALA A 110 8.58 4.95 -3.35
CA ALA A 110 9.34 5.99 -4.04
C ALA A 110 10.74 5.51 -4.47
N PHE A 111 11.47 4.82 -3.58
CA PHE A 111 12.77 4.23 -3.91
C PHE A 111 12.69 3.16 -5.01
N VAL A 112 11.70 2.25 -4.92
CA VAL A 112 11.51 1.18 -5.91
C VAL A 112 11.05 1.71 -7.26
N MET A 113 10.31 2.82 -7.27
CA MET A 113 9.87 3.52 -8.48
C MET A 113 11.00 4.31 -9.14
N LEU A 114 12.03 4.73 -8.40
CA LEU A 114 13.22 5.37 -8.96
C LEU A 114 14.13 4.39 -9.71
N LEU A 115 14.26 3.17 -9.19
CA LEU A 115 15.04 2.06 -9.77
C LEU A 115 14.50 1.64 -11.14
#